data_AF-A0A6V7KWW6-F1
#
_entry.id   AF-A0A6V7KWW6-F1
#
_cell.length_a   1.000
_cell.length_b   1.000
_cell.length_c   1.000
_cell.angle_alpha   90.00
_cell.angle_beta   90.00
_cell.angle_gamma   90.00
#
_symmetry.space_group_name_H-M   'P 1'
#
loop_
_entity.id
_entity.type
_entity.pdbx_description
1 polymer ?
#
loop_
_entity_poly.entity_id
_entity_poly.type
_entity_poly.pdbx_seq_one_letter_code
_entity_poly.pdbx_strand_id
1 'polypeptide(L)'
;FLHNVILVEPTAAGDSEKKWTITVKNLKDSSTKKEYFDAVMICNGHYFKPHVAKIEGQDVFKGQQLHSHDYRVPDVFSGKTVVVVGAGPS
;
A
#
# COMPACT_ATOMS: atom_id res chain seq x y z
N PHE A 1 4.13 -8.22 -14.94
CA PHE A 1 3.17 -8.43 -13.83
C PHE A 1 3.75 -9.42 -12.81
N LEU A 2 3.30 -9.41 -11.55
CA LEU A 2 3.80 -10.27 -10.45
C LEU A 2 5.27 -10.02 -10.04
N HIS A 3 5.74 -8.79 -10.19
CA HIS A 3 7.05 -8.36 -9.70
C HIS A 3 6.82 -7.32 -8.61
N ASN A 4 7.34 -7.58 -7.41
CA ASN A 4 7.24 -6.66 -6.29
C ASN A 4 8.60 -5.99 -6.08
N VAL A 5 8.65 -4.67 -6.19
CA VAL A 5 9.86 -3.88 -5.89
C VAL A 5 10.02 -3.81 -4.38
N ILE A 6 11.12 -4.34 -3.87
CA ILE A 6 11.42 -4.43 -2.43
C ILE A 6 12.29 -3.26 -1.97
N LEU A 7 13.27 -2.87 -2.80
CA LEU A 7 14.23 -1.83 -2.47
C LEU A 7 14.65 -1.08 -3.72
N VAL A 8 14.79 0.24 -3.58
CA VAL A 8 15.36 1.16 -4.55
C VAL A 8 16.50 1.88 -3.84
N GLU A 9 17.74 1.69 -4.29
CA GLU A 9 18.92 2.29 -3.67
C GLU A 9 19.89 2.83 -4.74
N PRO A 10 20.64 3.92 -4.45
CA PRO A 10 21.73 4.34 -5.32
C PRO A 10 22.77 3.23 -5.48
N THR A 11 23.30 3.06 -6.69
CA THR A 11 24.44 2.17 -6.91
C THR A 11 25.68 2.71 -6.17
N ALA A 12 26.49 1.82 -5.60
CA ALA A 12 27.68 2.18 -4.84
C ALA A 12 28.65 3.06 -5.66
N ALA A 13 29.31 4.01 -4.97
CA ALA A 13 30.24 4.95 -5.60
C ALA A 13 31.45 4.21 -6.22
N GLY A 14 31.52 4.22 -7.56
CA GLY A 14 32.60 3.59 -8.32
C GLY A 14 32.16 3.04 -9.68
N ASP A 15 30.86 2.82 -9.87
CA ASP A 15 30.28 2.34 -11.13
C ASP A 15 29.57 3.51 -11.85
N SER A 16 30.22 4.07 -12.86
CA SER A 16 29.81 5.35 -13.48
C SER A 16 28.66 5.22 -14.47
N GLU A 17 28.28 4.00 -14.87
CA GLU A 17 27.24 3.81 -15.88
C GLU A 17 25.83 3.78 -15.29
N LYS A 18 25.61 3.13 -14.14
CA LYS A 18 24.25 2.88 -13.60
C LYS A 18 24.05 3.48 -12.22
N LYS A 19 23.00 4.29 -12.07
CA LYS A 19 22.78 5.10 -10.87
C LYS A 19 21.92 4.43 -9.80
N TRP A 20 21.05 3.50 -10.20
CA TRP A 20 20.08 2.88 -9.31
C TRP A 20 20.15 1.36 -9.38
N THR A 21 20.15 0.73 -8.20
CA THR A 21 19.98 -0.70 -8.01
C THR A 21 18.59 -0.97 -7.44
N ILE A 22 17.83 -1.84 -8.10
CA ILE A 22 16.46 -2.21 -7.74
C ILE A 22 16.41 -3.67 -7.36
N THR A 23 15.95 -3.97 -6.15
CA THR A 23 15.70 -5.36 -5.73
C THR A 23 14.24 -5.71 -6.02
N VAL A 24 14.03 -6.74 -6.85
CA VAL A 24 12.71 -7.18 -7.30
C VAL A 24 12.48 -8.62 -6.86
N LYS A 25 11.34 -8.88 -6.22
CA LYS A 25 10.85 -10.22 -5.91
C LYS A 25 9.84 -10.66 -6.96
N ASN A 26 10.11 -11.76 -7.65
CA ASN A 26 9.13 -12.42 -8.51
C ASN A 26 8.15 -13.20 -7.64
N LEU A 27 6.86 -12.86 -7.71
CA LEU A 27 5.83 -13.46 -6.86
C LEU A 27 5.40 -14.85 -7.34
N LYS A 28 5.77 -15.28 -8.56
CA LYS A 28 5.45 -16.62 -9.08
C LYS A 28 6.32 -17.71 -8.45
N ASP A 29 7.63 -17.45 -8.36
CA ASP A 29 8.64 -18.41 -7.93
C ASP A 29 9.35 -17.98 -6.64
N SER A 30 8.97 -16.83 -6.07
CA SER A 30 9.59 -16.21 -4.89
C SER A 30 11.07 -15.87 -5.05
N SER A 31 11.63 -15.93 -6.25
CA SER A 31 13.01 -15.53 -6.51
C SER A 31 13.20 -14.03 -6.37
N THR A 32 14.39 -13.62 -5.94
CA THR A 32 14.78 -12.21 -5.80
C THR A 32 15.96 -11.93 -6.72
N LYS A 33 15.89 -10.82 -7.46
CA LYS A 33 16.95 -10.38 -8.38
C LYS A 33 17.24 -8.90 -8.17
N LYS A 34 18.46 -8.49 -8.51
CA LYS A 34 18.85 -7.09 -8.62
C LYS A 34 18.87 -6.68 -10.09
N GLU A 35 18.26 -5.55 -10.37
CA GLU A 35 18.24 -4.91 -11.68
C GLU A 35 18.85 -3.50 -11.56
N TYR A 36 19.40 -2.97 -12.65
CA TYR A 36 20.16 -1.73 -12.63
C TYR A 36 19.68 -0.79 -13.71
N PHE A 37 19.45 0.48 -13.34
CA PHE A 37 18.86 1.50 -14.22
C PHE A 37 19.55 2.85 -14.06
N ASP A 38 19.47 3.67 -15.11
CA ASP A 38 20.01 5.04 -15.11
C ASP A 38 19.11 6.02 -14.36
N ALA A 39 17.79 5.76 -14.37
CA ALA A 39 16.76 6.56 -13.72
C ALA A 39 15.62 5.69 -13.19
N VAL A 40 14.87 6.21 -12.22
CA VAL A 40 13.72 5.53 -11.60
C VAL A 40 12.55 6.50 -11.51
N MET A 41 11.35 6.05 -11.91
CA MET A 41 10.09 6.78 -11.73
C MET A 41 9.21 6.02 -10.74
N ILE A 42 8.76 6.71 -9.69
CA ILE A 42 7.93 6.12 -8.64
C ILE A 42 6.46 6.42 -8.93
N CYS A 43 5.68 5.37 -9.22
CA CYS A 43 4.26 5.47 -9.60
C CYS A 43 3.37 4.50 -8.81
N ASN A 44 3.71 4.22 -7.54
CA ASN A 44 3.02 3.23 -6.70
C ASN A 44 1.69 3.74 -6.09
N GLY A 45 1.38 5.02 -6.24
CA GLY A 45 0.19 5.66 -5.65
C GLY A 45 0.27 5.80 -4.12
N HIS A 46 -0.66 6.57 -3.55
CA HIS A 46 -0.66 6.89 -2.11
C HIS A 46 -1.93 6.45 -1.35
N TYR A 47 -3.00 6.02 -2.03
CA TYR A 47 -4.27 5.59 -1.41
C TYR A 47 -4.38 4.08 -1.14
N PHE A 48 -3.26 3.35 -1.19
CA PHE A 48 -3.26 1.90 -0.94
C PHE A 48 -3.18 1.53 0.55
N LYS A 49 -2.43 2.27 1.36
CA LYS A 49 -2.27 1.97 2.79
C LYS A 49 -3.29 2.79 3.60
N PRO A 50 -4.27 2.15 4.28
CA PRO A 50 -5.24 2.89 5.07
C PRO A 50 -4.59 3.55 6.29
N HIS A 51 -5.09 4.74 6.65
CA HIS A 51 -4.75 5.41 7.90
C HIS A 51 -5.93 5.25 8.87
N VAL A 52 -5.84 4.27 9.75
CA VAL A 52 -6.87 3.98 10.75
C VAL A 52 -6.58 4.77 12.02
N ALA A 53 -7.35 5.83 12.26
CA ALA A 53 -7.25 6.62 13.47
C ALA A 53 -7.68 5.79 14.70
N LYS A 54 -7.01 6.01 15.83
CA LYS A 54 -7.48 5.47 17.12
C LYS A 54 -8.54 6.41 17.70
N ILE A 55 -9.74 5.88 17.91
CA ILE A 55 -10.85 6.59 18.53
C ILE A 55 -11.04 6.02 19.94
N GLU A 56 -11.26 6.90 20.93
CA GLU A 56 -11.55 6.49 22.29
C GLU A 56 -12.81 5.63 22.36
N GLY A 57 -12.75 4.50 23.06
CA GLY A 57 -13.86 3.55 23.18
C GLY A 57 -14.16 2.71 21.93
N GLN A 58 -13.35 2.81 20.88
CA GLN A 58 -13.53 1.98 19.68
C GLN A 58 -13.37 0.47 19.96
N ASP A 59 -12.58 0.10 20.96
CA ASP A 59 -12.29 -1.28 21.35
C ASP A 59 -13.46 -1.94 22.10
N VAL A 60 -14.29 -1.15 22.78
CA VAL A 60 -15.50 -1.67 23.47
C VAL A 60 -16.74 -1.66 22.57
N PHE A 61 -16.66 -1.06 21.39
CA PHE A 61 -17.76 -1.07 20.42
C PHE A 61 -17.94 -2.47 19.83
N LYS A 62 -19.14 -3.03 20.01
CA LYS A 62 -19.48 -4.41 19.59
C LYS A 62 -19.95 -4.52 18.14
N GLY A 63 -20.14 -3.39 17.46
CA GLY A 63 -20.53 -3.37 16.05
C GLY A 63 -19.34 -3.51 15.11
N GLN A 64 -19.63 -3.63 13.81
CA GLN A 64 -18.61 -3.69 12.77
C GLN A 64 -17.91 -2.33 12.60
N GLN A 65 -16.58 -2.37 12.47
CA GLN A 65 -15.74 -1.21 12.17
C GLN A 65 -14.91 -1.52 10.92
N LEU A 66 -14.79 -0.55 10.01
CA LEU A 66 -14.17 -0.72 8.69
C LEU A 66 -13.59 0.61 8.20
N HIS A 67 -12.41 0.60 7.59
CA HIS A 67 -11.86 1.76 6.89
C HIS A 67 -12.44 1.84 5.46
N SER A 68 -12.59 3.02 4.87
CA SER A 68 -13.13 3.19 3.50
C SER A 68 -12.39 2.34 2.46
N HIS A 69 -11.07 2.22 2.60
CA HIS A 69 -10.21 1.31 1.81
C HIS A 69 -10.76 -0.12 1.67
N ASP A 70 -11.47 -0.65 2.67
CA ASP A 70 -12.00 -2.02 2.68
C ASP A 70 -13.49 -2.11 2.31
N TYR A 71 -14.18 -0.97 2.17
CA TYR A 71 -15.59 -0.93 1.77
C TYR A 71 -15.77 -1.34 0.30
N ARG A 72 -16.73 -2.23 0.00
CA ARG A 72 -16.94 -2.78 -1.35
C ARG A 72 -18.39 -2.74 -1.83
N VAL A 73 -19.34 -3.10 -0.96
CA VAL A 73 -20.76 -3.17 -1.31
C VAL A 73 -21.62 -2.65 -0.16
N PRO A 74 -22.77 -2.00 -0.44
CA PRO A 74 -23.63 -1.39 0.58
C PRO A 74 -24.48 -2.41 1.36
N ASP A 75 -24.78 -3.57 0.76
CA ASP A 75 -25.76 -4.54 1.28
C ASP A 75 -25.46 -5.02 2.70
N VAL A 76 -24.17 -5.08 3.06
CA VAL A 76 -23.71 -5.48 4.41
C VAL A 76 -24.16 -4.51 5.51
N PHE A 77 -24.59 -3.31 5.14
CA PHE A 77 -25.10 -2.27 6.04
C PHE A 77 -26.61 -1.99 5.87
N SER A 78 -27.31 -2.73 5.02
CA SER A 78 -28.75 -2.55 4.81
C SER A 78 -29.54 -2.73 6.12
N GLY A 79 -30.45 -1.79 6.40
CA GLY A 79 -31.27 -1.78 7.61
C GLY A 79 -30.50 -1.50 8.92
N LYS A 80 -29.21 -1.14 8.86
CA LYS A 80 -28.40 -0.80 10.04
C LYS A 80 -28.32 0.71 10.25
N THR A 81 -28.15 1.12 11.50
CA THR A 81 -27.67 2.47 11.83
C THR A 81 -26.16 2.53 11.61
N VAL A 82 -25.71 3.44 10.73
CA VAL A 82 -24.30 3.56 10.32
C VAL A 82 -23.79 4.95 10.67
N VAL A 83 -22.54 5.00 11.15
CA VAL A 83 -21.78 6.25 11.34
C VAL A 83 -20.61 6.26 10.37
N VAL A 84 -20.45 7.36 9.64
CA VAL A 84 -19.28 7.61 8.78
C VAL A 84 -18.39 8.63 9.48
N VAL A 85 -17.12 8.28 9.67
CA VAL A 85 -16.13 9.15 10.31
C VAL A 85 -15.25 9.76 9.23
N GLY A 86 -15.31 11.10 9.11
CA GLY A 86 -14.60 11.88 8.08
C GLY A 86 -15.54 12.48 7.03
N ALA A 87 -15.07 13.52 6.34
CA ALA A 87 -15.83 14.27 5.32
C ALA A 87 -15.06 14.41 3.99
N GLY A 88 -14.14 13.47 3.72
CA GLY A 88 -13.41 13.41 2.45
C GLY A 88 -14.17 12.64 1.37
N PRO A 89 -13.74 12.72 0.10
CA PRO A 89 -14.37 12.01 -1.01
C PRO A 89 -14.25 10.48 -0.91
N SER A 90 -13.27 9.99 -0.15
CA SER A 90 -12.92 8.57 0.08
C SER A 90 -12.64 7.72 -1.16
#